data_AF-A0A0A2AB20-F1
#
_entry.id   AF-A0A0A2AB20-F1
#
_cell.length_a   1.000
_cell.length_b   1.000
_cell.length_c   1.000
_cell.angle_alpha   90.00
_cell.angle_beta   90.00
_cell.angle_gamma   90.00
#
_symmetry.space_group_name_H-M   'P 1'
#
loop_
_entity.id
_entity.type
_entity.pdbx_description
1 polymer ?
#
loop_
_entity_poly.entity_id
_entity_poly.type
_entity_poly.pdbx_seq_one_letter_code
_entity_poly.pdbx_strand_id
1 'polypeptide(L)'
;MQSFKQKKQIFLILSIITPLALTTFKVNAGTFGAEIFCTMRDGGNDHESSWDAAYTYIKKQKGGIFKVSPKQAASQITESVIRDIETFSYCVEYLDKLHPNRKLLRDLKKEEERKEKELEEANEGYSEETIERYSY
;
A
#
# COMPACT_ATOMS: atom_id res chain seq x y z
N MET A 1 37.04 46.98 15.03
CA MET A 1 37.72 46.02 14.11
C MET A 1 37.77 44.58 14.64
N GLN A 2 37.79 44.34 15.97
CA GLN A 2 37.76 42.99 16.57
C GLN A 2 36.43 42.23 16.40
N SER A 3 35.28 42.91 16.45
CA SER A 3 33.96 42.27 16.34
C SER A 3 33.68 41.66 14.95
N PHE A 4 34.21 42.24 13.88
CA PHE A 4 34.10 41.70 12.52
C PHE A 4 34.89 40.41 12.33
N LYS A 5 36.06 40.29 12.99
CA LYS A 5 36.89 39.08 12.95
C LYS A 5 36.22 37.91 13.67
N GLN A 6 35.59 38.16 14.82
CA GLN A 6 34.85 37.13 15.56
C GLN A 6 33.62 36.61 14.79
N LYS A 7 32.83 37.51 14.17
CA LYS A 7 31.68 37.10 13.34
C LYS A 7 32.13 36.21 12.17
N LYS A 8 33.24 36.55 11.51
CA LYS A 8 33.79 35.76 10.39
C LYS A 8 34.26 34.36 10.81
N GLN A 9 34.84 34.23 12.00
CA GLN A 9 35.23 32.94 12.56
C GLN A 9 34.00 32.09 12.95
N ILE A 10 32.94 32.70 13.49
CA ILE A 10 31.69 32.00 13.81
C ILE A 10 31.03 31.44 12.53
N PHE A 11 30.98 32.21 11.44
CA PHE A 11 30.45 31.73 10.15
C PHE A 11 31.28 30.57 9.56
N LEU A 12 32.61 30.59 9.73
CA LEU A 12 33.49 29.51 9.29
C LEU A 12 33.26 28.21 10.08
N ILE A 13 33.10 28.30 11.41
CA ILE A 13 32.83 27.14 12.25
C ILE A 13 31.42 26.58 11.98
N LEU A 14 30.42 27.45 11.77
CA LEU A 14 29.05 27.02 11.46
C LEU A 14 28.96 26.30 10.12
N SER A 15 29.76 26.71 9.12
CA SER A 15 29.83 26.08 7.79
C SER A 15 30.57 24.74 7.76
N ILE A 16 31.44 24.47 8.74
CA ILE A 16 32.19 23.21 8.84
C ILE A 16 31.40 22.16 9.65
N ILE A 17 30.54 22.59 10.58
CA ILE A 17 29.73 21.69 11.42
C ILE A 17 28.38 21.32 10.78
N THR A 18 27.92 22.05 9.76
CA THR A 18 26.63 21.79 9.10
C THR A 18 26.49 20.45 8.35
N PRO A 19 27.53 19.78 7.80
CA PRO A 19 27.32 18.54 7.09
C PRO A 19 27.06 17.33 8.00
N LEU A 20 27.29 17.44 9.32
CA LEU A 20 27.22 16.28 10.23
C LEU A 20 25.80 15.95 10.72
N ALA A 21 24.81 16.81 10.48
CA ALA A 21 23.45 16.65 10.98
C ALA A 21 22.50 15.86 10.04
N LEU A 22 22.98 15.39 8.88
CA LEU A 22 22.16 14.66 7.90
C LEU A 22 22.55 13.18 7.77
N THR A 23 22.98 12.55 8.86
CA THR A 23 22.92 11.10 8.97
C THR A 23 21.46 10.70 9.16
N THR A 24 20.70 10.68 8.06
CA THR A 24 19.43 9.98 8.06
C THR A 24 19.77 8.52 8.33
N PHE A 25 19.39 8.02 9.51
CA PHE A 25 19.30 6.57 9.69
C PHE A 25 18.44 6.11 8.51
N LYS A 26 19.00 5.28 7.62
CA LYS A 26 18.21 4.56 6.63
C LYS A 26 17.25 3.72 7.46
N VAL A 27 16.10 4.29 7.79
CA VAL A 27 15.02 3.54 8.42
C VAL A 27 14.60 2.58 7.33
N ASN A 28 14.86 1.28 7.53
CA ASN A 28 14.38 0.23 6.66
C ASN A 28 12.86 0.08 6.87
N ALA A 29 12.10 1.15 6.62
CA ALA A 29 10.67 1.18 6.80
C ALA A 29 9.98 0.09 5.96
N GLY A 30 10.58 -0.27 4.83
CA GLY A 30 10.17 -1.41 4.00
C GLY A 30 10.33 -2.76 4.69
N THR A 31 11.46 -3.04 5.35
CA THR A 31 11.70 -4.36 5.96
C THR A 31 10.81 -4.58 7.18
N PHE A 32 10.67 -3.57 8.05
CA PHE A 32 9.76 -3.68 9.19
C PHE A 32 8.28 -3.62 8.74
N GLY A 33 7.97 -2.88 7.66
CA GLY A 33 6.66 -2.93 7.04
C GLY A 33 6.32 -4.32 6.50
N ALA A 34 7.29 -5.03 5.92
CA ALA A 34 7.11 -6.42 5.50
C ALA A 34 6.92 -7.33 6.71
N GLU A 35 7.71 -7.17 7.77
CA GLU A 35 7.57 -7.93 9.01
C GLU A 35 6.18 -7.79 9.63
N ILE A 36 5.65 -6.56 9.74
CA ILE A 36 4.28 -6.32 10.20
C ILE A 36 3.27 -7.04 9.30
N PHE A 37 3.34 -6.82 7.99
CA PHE A 37 2.38 -7.38 7.05
C PHE A 37 2.38 -8.91 7.08
N CYS A 38 3.56 -9.50 6.92
CA CYS A 38 3.74 -10.95 6.84
C CYS A 38 3.34 -11.64 8.16
N THR A 39 3.78 -11.12 9.31
CA THR A 39 3.47 -11.70 10.62
C THR A 39 1.96 -11.63 10.92
N MET A 40 1.31 -10.51 10.59
CA MET A 40 -0.14 -10.41 10.79
C MET A 40 -0.92 -11.38 9.89
N ARG A 41 -0.49 -11.54 8.63
CA ARG A 41 -1.10 -12.49 7.70
C ARG A 41 -0.95 -13.94 8.16
N ASP A 42 0.25 -14.32 8.61
CA ASP A 42 0.54 -15.64 9.17
C ASP A 42 -0.26 -15.90 10.46
N GLY A 43 -0.45 -14.86 11.28
CA GLY A 43 -1.32 -14.88 12.45
C GLY A 43 -2.82 -14.96 12.16
N GLY A 44 -3.23 -15.11 10.89
CA GLY A 44 -4.63 -15.28 10.48
C GLY A 44 -5.43 -13.99 10.31
N ASN A 45 -4.78 -12.82 10.33
CA ASN A 45 -5.46 -11.55 10.08
C ASN A 45 -5.81 -11.41 8.59
N ASP A 46 -6.90 -10.71 8.31
CA ASP A 46 -7.29 -10.38 6.94
C ASP A 46 -6.24 -9.45 6.27
N HIS A 47 -6.33 -9.36 4.94
CA HIS A 47 -5.40 -8.56 4.16
C HIS A 47 -5.45 -7.08 4.52
N GLU A 48 -6.64 -6.52 4.71
CA GLU A 48 -6.84 -5.08 4.91
C GLU A 48 -6.28 -4.64 6.26
N SER A 49 -6.56 -5.38 7.32
CA SER A 49 -6.01 -5.11 8.66
C SER A 49 -4.48 -5.20 8.68
N SER A 50 -3.92 -6.25 8.07
CA SER A 50 -2.47 -6.45 7.98
C SER A 50 -1.80 -5.35 7.14
N TRP A 51 -2.44 -4.98 6.03
CA TRP A 51 -1.98 -3.95 5.12
C TRP A 51 -2.02 -2.55 5.77
N ASP A 52 -3.10 -2.19 6.45
CA ASP A 52 -3.24 -0.86 7.04
C ASP A 52 -2.21 -0.62 8.16
N ALA A 53 -1.95 -1.65 8.98
CA ALA A 53 -0.91 -1.61 10.00
C ALA A 53 0.49 -1.36 9.39
N ALA A 54 0.86 -2.15 8.38
CA ALA A 54 2.14 -2.02 7.70
C ALA A 54 2.27 -0.69 6.94
N TYR A 55 1.24 -0.31 6.19
CA TYR A 55 1.23 0.92 5.41
C TYR A 55 1.29 2.16 6.31
N THR A 56 0.54 2.18 7.40
CA THR A 56 0.58 3.28 8.37
C THR A 56 1.97 3.43 8.97
N TYR A 57 2.66 2.33 9.29
CA TYR A 57 4.05 2.37 9.74
C TYR A 57 4.98 2.96 8.67
N ILE A 58 4.95 2.41 7.45
CA ILE A 58 5.79 2.88 6.32
C ILE A 58 5.57 4.37 6.05
N LYS A 59 4.31 4.81 6.07
CA LYS A 59 3.90 6.19 5.83
C LYS A 59 4.39 7.14 6.91
N LYS A 60 4.41 6.72 8.18
CA LYS A 60 4.91 7.52 9.31
C LYS A 60 6.44 7.64 9.29
N GLN A 61 7.15 6.58 8.94
CA GLN A 61 8.62 6.55 8.98
C GLN A 61 9.30 7.44 7.92
N LYS A 62 8.74 7.55 6.72
CA LYS A 62 9.30 8.39 5.64
C LYS A 62 9.07 9.90 5.81
N GLY A 63 8.86 10.38 7.04
CA GLY A 63 8.49 11.77 7.38
C GLY A 63 9.03 12.85 6.43
N GLY A 64 8.14 13.71 5.94
CA GLY A 64 8.44 14.76 4.96
C GLY A 64 7.18 15.30 4.28
N ILE A 65 7.36 16.20 3.31
CA ILE A 65 6.26 16.79 2.51
C ILE A 65 5.65 15.74 1.58
N PHE A 66 6.45 14.76 1.14
CA PHE A 66 6.01 13.68 0.25
C PHE A 66 5.76 12.39 1.04
N LYS A 67 4.48 12.06 1.25
CA LYS A 67 4.07 10.79 1.88
C LYS A 67 4.21 9.64 0.88
N VAL A 68 4.58 8.45 1.38
CA VAL A 68 4.63 7.22 0.57
C VAL A 68 3.22 6.90 0.07
N SER A 69 3.09 6.64 -1.23
CA SER A 69 1.83 6.16 -1.79
C SER A 69 1.59 4.69 -1.47
N PRO A 70 0.33 4.21 -1.42
CA PRO A 70 0.03 2.78 -1.21
C PRO A 70 0.81 1.88 -2.17
N LYS A 71 0.87 2.25 -3.47
CA LYS A 71 1.62 1.49 -4.48
C LYS A 71 3.10 1.39 -4.14
N GLN A 72 3.71 2.48 -3.68
CA GLN A 72 5.13 2.50 -3.36
C GLN A 72 5.46 1.79 -2.04
N ALA A 73 4.52 1.76 -1.09
CA ALA A 73 4.65 0.95 0.13
C ALA A 73 4.56 -0.55 -0.19
N ALA A 74 3.60 -0.95 -1.03
CA ALA A 74 3.44 -2.32 -1.49
C ALA A 74 4.69 -2.83 -2.22
N SER A 75 5.30 -2.00 -3.06
CA SER A 75 6.56 -2.34 -3.71
C SER A 75 7.73 -2.47 -2.72
N GLN A 76 7.79 -1.65 -1.66
CA GLN A 76 8.82 -1.77 -0.62
C GLN A 76 8.68 -3.06 0.19
N ILE A 77 7.44 -3.47 0.50
CA ILE A 77 7.17 -4.74 1.18
C ILE A 77 7.57 -5.91 0.28
N THR A 78 7.11 -5.91 -0.97
CA THR A 78 7.47 -6.94 -1.97
C THR A 78 8.98 -7.05 -2.15
N GLU A 79 9.67 -5.92 -2.30
CA GLU A 79 11.13 -5.88 -2.41
C GLU A 79 11.81 -6.50 -1.19
N SER A 80 11.31 -6.20 0.02
CA SER A 80 11.88 -6.72 1.26
C SER A 80 11.69 -8.24 1.38
N VAL A 81 10.50 -8.74 1.05
CA VAL A 81 10.19 -10.19 1.08
C VAL A 81 11.04 -10.96 0.07
N ILE A 82 11.21 -10.44 -1.14
CA ILE A 82 12.03 -11.11 -2.17
C ILE A 82 13.52 -11.06 -1.83
N ARG A 83 13.99 -9.93 -1.27
CA ARG A 83 15.40 -9.76 -0.92
C ARG A 83 15.82 -10.64 0.26
N ASP A 84 14.90 -10.89 1.20
CA ASP A 84 15.10 -11.74 2.37
C ASP A 84 14.12 -12.92 2.35
N ILE A 85 14.19 -13.68 1.26
CA ILE A 85 13.28 -14.80 1.02
C ILE A 85 13.48 -15.94 2.02
N GLU A 86 14.67 -16.08 2.61
CA GLU A 86 14.93 -17.09 3.64
C GLU A 86 14.06 -16.84 4.87
N THR A 87 13.91 -15.56 5.27
CA THR A 87 13.08 -15.16 6.42
C THR A 87 11.59 -15.10 6.05
N PHE A 88 11.25 -14.60 4.85
CA PHE A 88 9.86 -14.31 4.47
C PHE A 88 9.27 -15.31 3.46
N SER A 89 9.84 -16.50 3.30
CA SER A 89 9.37 -17.52 2.35
C SER A 89 7.86 -17.80 2.46
N TYR A 90 7.34 -17.86 3.69
CA TYR A 90 5.91 -18.05 3.97
C TYR A 90 5.02 -16.90 3.47
N CYS A 91 5.56 -15.69 3.36
CA CYS A 91 4.77 -14.50 3.04
C CYS A 91 4.53 -14.31 1.53
N VAL A 92 5.24 -15.06 0.68
CA VAL A 92 5.14 -14.96 -0.78
C VAL A 92 3.70 -15.17 -1.26
N GLU A 93 2.94 -16.05 -0.59
CA GLU A 93 1.54 -16.34 -0.91
C GLU A 93 0.57 -15.17 -0.65
N TYR A 94 1.02 -14.11 0.05
CA TYR A 94 0.20 -12.94 0.39
C TYR A 94 0.49 -11.70 -0.49
N LEU A 95 1.53 -11.74 -1.31
CA LEU A 95 2.01 -10.58 -2.06
C LEU A 95 1.11 -10.18 -3.23
N ASP A 96 0.36 -11.12 -3.80
CA ASP A 96 -0.58 -10.90 -4.91
C ASP A 96 -1.62 -9.82 -4.58
N LYS A 97 -2.09 -9.80 -3.33
CA LYS A 97 -3.10 -8.85 -2.83
C LYS A 97 -2.57 -7.44 -2.60
N LEU A 98 -1.25 -7.25 -2.48
CA LEU A 98 -0.64 -5.92 -2.28
C LEU A 98 -0.72 -5.03 -3.54
N HIS A 99 -0.87 -5.65 -4.71
CA HIS A 99 -0.97 -4.96 -6.00
C HIS A 99 -2.24 -5.37 -6.75
N PRO A 100 -3.44 -5.02 -6.24
CA PRO A 100 -4.68 -5.40 -6.90
C PRO A 100 -4.75 -4.78 -8.29
N ASN A 101 -5.03 -5.61 -9.29
CA ASN A 101 -5.19 -5.16 -10.68
C ASN A 101 -6.49 -4.34 -10.81
N ARG A 102 -6.40 -3.03 -10.58
CA ARG A 102 -7.55 -2.12 -10.63
C ARG A 102 -8.28 -2.10 -11.98
N LYS A 103 -7.61 -2.46 -13.08
CA LYS A 103 -8.28 -2.59 -14.38
C LYS A 103 -9.16 -3.83 -14.36
N LEU A 104 -8.58 -4.99 -14.02
CA LEU A 104 -9.29 -6.25 -13.89
C LEU A 104 -10.49 -6.13 -12.93
N LEU A 105 -10.32 -5.54 -11.75
CA LEU A 105 -11.40 -5.36 -10.78
C LEU A 105 -12.57 -4.52 -11.33
N ARG A 106 -12.28 -3.48 -12.12
CA ARG A 106 -13.32 -2.67 -12.76
C ARG A 106 -14.02 -3.42 -13.88
N ASP A 107 -13.28 -4.23 -14.63
CA ASP A 107 -13.83 -5.02 -15.72
C ASP A 107 -14.73 -6.14 -15.17
N LEU A 108 -14.31 -6.82 -14.10
CA LEU A 108 -15.11 -7.80 -13.37
C LEU A 108 -16.42 -7.21 -12.83
N LYS A 109 -16.34 -6.03 -12.19
CA LYS A 109 -17.52 -5.33 -11.67
C LYS A 109 -18.52 -5.00 -12.78
N LYS A 110 -18.04 -4.53 -13.94
CA LYS A 110 -18.90 -4.24 -15.10
C LYS A 110 -19.55 -5.49 -15.69
N GLU A 111 -18.85 -6.63 -15.63
CA GLU A 111 -19.39 -7.90 -16.10
C GLU A 111 -20.47 -8.42 -15.15
N GLU A 112 -20.26 -8.31 -13.84
CA GLU A 112 -21.24 -8.64 -12.81
C GLU A 112 -22.51 -7.79 -12.96
N GLU A 113 -22.38 -6.47 -13.09
CA GLU A 113 -23.51 -5.55 -13.34
C GLU A 113 -24.27 -5.88 -14.64
N ARG A 114 -23.60 -6.45 -15.65
CA ARG A 114 -24.27 -6.87 -16.90
C ARG A 114 -25.05 -8.16 -16.69
N LYS A 115 -24.45 -9.13 -16.00
CA LYS A 115 -25.10 -10.42 -15.70
C LYS A 115 -26.32 -10.23 -14.81
N GLU A 116 -26.25 -9.33 -13.82
CA GLU A 116 -27.40 -9.00 -12.98
C GLU A 116 -28.57 -8.45 -13.80
N LYS A 117 -28.31 -7.52 -14.73
CA LYS A 117 -29.33 -6.97 -15.63
C LYS A 117 -29.93 -8.02 -16.57
N GLU A 118 -29.09 -8.87 -17.17
CA GLU A 118 -29.56 -9.97 -18.01
C GLU A 118 -30.44 -10.95 -17.21
N LEU A 119 -30.12 -11.18 -15.93
CA LEU A 119 -30.92 -12.03 -15.04
C LEU A 119 -32.25 -11.38 -14.66
N GLU A 120 -32.25 -10.07 -14.38
CA GLU A 120 -33.46 -9.29 -14.11
C GLU A 120 -34.39 -9.28 -15.33
N GLU A 121 -33.87 -8.97 -16.51
CA GLU A 121 -34.63 -8.98 -17.77
C GLU A 121 -35.19 -10.37 -18.10
N ALA A 122 -34.42 -11.43 -17.89
CA ALA A 122 -34.88 -12.81 -18.09
C ALA A 122 -35.98 -13.22 -17.10
N ASN A 123 -35.88 -12.79 -15.83
CA ASN A 123 -36.90 -13.06 -14.81
C ASN A 123 -38.20 -12.27 -15.06
N GLU A 124 -38.10 -11.00 -15.47
CA GLU A 124 -39.26 -10.20 -15.87
C GLU A 124 -39.96 -10.83 -17.07
N GLY A 125 -39.22 -11.18 -18.13
CA GLY A 125 -39.78 -11.85 -19.31
C GLY A 125 -40.42 -13.20 -18.99
N TYR A 126 -39.83 -13.99 -18.10
CA TYR A 126 -40.44 -15.24 -17.62
C TYR A 126 -41.75 -14.99 -16.85
N SER A 127 -41.82 -13.92 -16.07
CA SER A 127 -43.03 -13.56 -15.32
C SER A 127 -44.16 -13.12 -16.25
N GLU A 128 -43.85 -12.31 -17.27
CA GLU A 128 -44.82 -11.83 -18.26
C GLU A 128 -45.36 -12.98 -19.12
N GLU A 129 -44.47 -13.86 -19.62
CA GLU A 129 -44.87 -15.05 -20.38
C GLU A 129 -45.71 -16.03 -19.54
N THR A 130 -45.40 -16.17 -18.25
CA THR A 130 -46.18 -17.00 -17.34
C THR A 130 -47.55 -16.39 -17.06
N ILE A 131 -47.64 -15.07 -16.87
CA ILE A 131 -48.91 -14.37 -16.63
C ILE A 131 -49.82 -14.50 -17.86
N GLU A 132 -49.32 -14.29 -19.08
CA GLU A 132 -50.10 -14.46 -20.32
C GLU A 132 -50.60 -15.91 -20.50
N ARG A 133 -49.80 -16.91 -20.15
CA ARG A 133 -50.15 -18.32 -20.35
C ARG A 133 -51.27 -18.81 -19.42
N TYR A 134 -51.41 -18.22 -18.23
CA TYR A 134 -52.38 -18.65 -17.21
C TYR A 134 -53.61 -17.73 -17.07
N SER A 135 -53.76 -16.69 -17.91
CA SER A 135 -54.89 -15.74 -17.85
C SER A 135 -56.14 -16.17 -18.66
N TYR A 136 -56.50 -17.46 -18.65
CA TYR A 136 -57.70 -17.99 -19.37
C TYR A 136 -58.90 -18.19 -18.46
#